data_AF-A0A9J6G8Y5-F1
#
_entry.id   AF-A0A9J6G8Y5-F1
#
_cell.length_a   1.000
_cell.length_b   1.000
_cell.length_c   1.000
_cell.angle_alpha   90.00
_cell.angle_beta   90.00
_cell.angle_gamma   90.00
#
_symmetry.space_group_name_H-M   'P 1'
#
loop_
_entity.id
_entity.type
_entity.pdbx_description
1 polymer ?
#
loop_
_entity_poly.entity_id
_entity_poly.type
_entity_poly.pdbx_seq_one_letter_code
_entity_poly.pdbx_strand_id
1 'polypeptide(L)'
;MDREHEIRSIPRLSDRHFNLTFASKMSVKLAAQVFSNHCAAAMFALVTFQQLPAEAIHTARFVERVDRLFDCLNSSQRVAKTPYASAMCNGSVHRKFLTECIGVFENMEVVGCRRQPPCVRGFCLTMRSILMLCDISPCIMDLPIC
;
A
#
# COMPACT_ATOMS: atom_id res chain seq x y z
N MET A 1 -2.53 -6.49 23.77
CA MET A 1 -3.68 -6.83 22.89
C MET A 1 -3.35 -7.95 21.90
N ASP A 2 -3.01 -7.73 20.62
CA ASP A 2 -2.82 -8.88 19.67
C ASP A 2 -1.70 -9.85 20.08
N ARG A 3 -0.62 -9.33 20.68
CA ARG A 3 0.54 -10.14 21.10
C ARG A 3 0.27 -11.04 22.30
N GLU A 4 -0.80 -10.78 23.06
CA GLU A 4 -1.18 -11.58 24.22
C GLU A 4 -2.04 -12.79 23.83
N HIS A 5 -2.55 -12.83 22.59
CA HIS A 5 -3.29 -13.98 22.10
C HIS A 5 -2.36 -15.14 21.72
N GLU A 6 -2.79 -16.36 22.04
CA GLU A 6 -2.10 -17.60 21.65
C GLU A 6 -1.95 -17.71 20.13
N ILE A 7 -3.01 -17.33 19.41
CA ILE A 7 -3.02 -17.18 17.96
C ILE A 7 -3.08 -15.68 17.64
N ARG A 8 -1.97 -15.16 17.11
CA ARG A 8 -1.83 -13.75 16.76
C ARG A 8 -2.42 -13.47 15.38
N SER A 9 -3.17 -12.39 15.25
CA SER A 9 -3.70 -11.93 13.96
C SER A 9 -2.59 -11.34 13.10
N ILE A 10 -1.59 -10.71 13.72
CA ILE A 10 -0.45 -10.08 13.04
C ILE A 10 0.89 -10.64 13.55
N PRO A 11 1.21 -11.92 13.29
CA PRO A 11 2.36 -12.59 13.89
C PRO A 11 3.71 -12.03 13.44
N ARG A 12 3.74 -11.33 12.28
CA ARG A 12 4.95 -10.73 11.70
C ARG A 12 5.34 -9.42 12.37
N LEU A 13 4.38 -8.68 12.95
CA LEU A 13 4.68 -7.44 13.65
C LEU A 13 5.29 -7.72 15.02
N SER A 14 6.33 -6.96 15.32
CA SER A 14 7.12 -7.03 16.56
C SER A 14 7.70 -5.65 16.87
N ASP A 15 8.32 -5.50 18.04
CA ASP A 15 8.90 -4.22 18.45
C ASP A 15 9.92 -3.65 17.47
N ARG A 16 10.57 -4.50 16.67
CA ARG A 16 11.49 -4.07 15.62
C ARG A 16 10.86 -3.18 14.54
N HIS A 17 9.54 -3.21 14.40
CA HIS A 17 8.82 -2.38 13.43
C HIS A 17 8.55 -0.97 13.94
N PHE A 18 8.58 -0.78 15.27
CA PHE A 18 8.28 0.50 15.93
C PHE A 18 9.54 1.12 16.54
N ASN A 19 10.42 0.29 17.09
CA ASN A 19 11.70 0.67 17.69
C ASN A 19 12.83 0.56 16.67
N LEU A 20 12.84 1.46 15.69
CA LEU A 20 13.76 1.43 14.56
C LEU A 20 15.18 1.89 14.96
N THR A 21 16.15 0.98 14.87
CA THR A 21 17.59 1.26 14.84
C THR A 21 18.03 1.84 13.49
N PHE A 22 19.22 2.44 13.41
CA PHE A 22 19.78 3.00 12.17
C PHE A 22 19.71 2.02 10.97
N ALA A 23 20.12 0.76 11.16
CA ALA A 23 20.07 -0.24 10.11
C ALA A 23 18.61 -0.62 9.74
N SER A 24 17.73 -0.76 10.73
CA SER A 24 16.34 -1.14 10.47
C SER A 24 15.51 -0.05 9.79
N LYS A 25 15.88 1.24 9.94
CA LYS A 25 15.23 2.37 9.25
C LYS A 25 15.31 2.26 7.72
N MET A 26 16.34 1.60 7.20
CA MET A 26 16.51 1.38 5.75
C MET A 26 15.88 0.09 5.26
N SER A 27 15.23 -0.68 6.13
CA SER A 27 14.62 -1.96 5.77
C SER A 27 13.23 -1.76 5.17
N VAL A 28 13.16 -1.81 3.84
CA VAL A 28 11.88 -1.83 3.09
C VAL A 28 11.00 -2.99 3.55
N LYS A 29 11.60 -4.13 3.93
CA LYS A 29 10.87 -5.29 4.45
C LYS A 29 10.05 -4.96 5.69
N LEU A 30 10.62 -4.21 6.65
CA LEU A 30 9.89 -3.85 7.87
C LEU A 30 8.75 -2.89 7.55
N ALA A 31 8.98 -1.90 6.68
CA ALA A 31 7.94 -0.98 6.24
C ALA A 31 6.80 -1.72 5.52
N ALA A 32 7.11 -2.62 4.57
CA ALA A 32 6.14 -3.42 3.85
C ALA A 32 5.33 -4.35 4.78
N GLN A 33 5.94 -4.87 5.85
CA GLN A 33 5.22 -5.67 6.84
C GLN A 33 4.22 -4.82 7.66
N VAL A 34 4.57 -3.59 8.02
CA VAL A 34 3.64 -2.63 8.66
C VAL A 34 2.48 -2.32 7.73
N PHE A 35 2.78 -1.99 6.48
CA PHE A 35 1.79 -1.62 5.47
C PHE A 35 1.16 -2.81 4.74
N SER A 36 1.07 -3.99 5.36
CA SER A 36 0.58 -5.19 4.67
C SER A 36 -0.95 -5.35 4.70
N ASN A 37 -1.53 -6.03 3.72
CA ASN A 37 -2.95 -6.38 3.71
C ASN A 37 -3.38 -7.18 4.96
N HIS A 38 -2.50 -8.03 5.50
CA HIS A 38 -2.76 -8.74 6.75
C HIS A 38 -2.92 -7.79 7.95
N CYS A 39 -2.08 -6.75 8.02
CA CYS A 39 -2.21 -5.72 9.05
C CYS A 39 -3.54 -4.96 8.91
N ALA A 40 -3.90 -4.56 7.68
CA ALA A 40 -5.19 -3.90 7.44
C ALA A 40 -6.38 -4.80 7.85
N ALA A 41 -6.39 -6.07 7.42
CA ALA A 41 -7.44 -7.02 7.74
C ALA A 41 -7.61 -7.22 9.26
N ALA A 42 -6.49 -7.37 9.98
CA ALA A 42 -6.51 -7.48 11.43
C ALA A 42 -7.04 -6.19 12.09
N MET A 43 -6.66 -5.00 11.61
CA MET A 43 -7.21 -3.75 12.12
C MET A 43 -8.73 -3.65 11.87
N PHE A 44 -9.23 -4.05 10.70
CA PHE A 44 -10.67 -4.10 10.44
C PHE A 44 -11.40 -5.04 11.39
N ALA A 45 -10.84 -6.24 11.63
CA ALA A 45 -11.40 -7.20 12.57
C ALA A 45 -11.44 -6.61 13.99
N LEU A 46 -10.34 -6.03 14.47
CA LEU A 46 -10.25 -5.44 15.80
C LEU A 46 -11.21 -4.26 15.98
N VAL A 47 -11.42 -3.42 14.96
CA VAL A 47 -12.46 -2.37 15.00
C VAL A 47 -13.86 -2.99 15.06
N THR A 48 -14.13 -4.02 14.26
CA THR A 48 -15.43 -4.70 14.21
C THR A 48 -15.79 -5.33 15.56
N PHE A 49 -14.81 -5.93 16.24
CA PHE A 49 -14.97 -6.52 17.58
C PHE A 49 -14.77 -5.50 18.71
N GLN A 50 -14.78 -4.20 18.41
CA GLN A 50 -14.65 -3.11 19.38
C GLN A 50 -13.38 -3.17 20.25
N GLN A 51 -12.34 -3.83 19.74
CA GLN A 51 -11.01 -3.90 20.35
C GLN A 51 -10.14 -2.68 19.98
N LEU A 52 -10.47 -2.01 18.88
CA LEU A 52 -9.91 -0.71 18.50
C LEU A 52 -11.01 0.33 18.38
N PRO A 53 -10.69 1.62 18.62
CA PRO A 53 -11.64 2.72 18.41
C PRO A 53 -12.10 2.74 16.95
N ALA A 54 -13.33 3.19 16.70
CA ALA A 54 -13.94 3.18 15.38
C ALA A 54 -13.10 3.95 14.35
N GLU A 55 -12.44 5.02 14.78
CA GLU A 55 -11.58 5.89 13.98
C GLU A 55 -10.36 5.13 13.41
N ALA A 56 -9.94 4.02 14.03
CA ALA A 56 -8.85 3.19 13.52
C ALA A 56 -9.16 2.54 12.15
N ILE A 57 -10.45 2.54 11.74
CA ILE A 57 -10.85 2.11 10.40
C ILE A 57 -10.20 2.95 9.29
N HIS A 58 -9.96 4.24 9.54
CA HIS A 58 -9.32 5.13 8.58
C HIS A 58 -7.86 4.75 8.38
N THR A 59 -7.16 4.38 9.46
CA THR A 59 -5.80 3.86 9.40
C THR A 59 -5.75 2.51 8.68
N ALA A 60 -6.69 1.60 8.95
CA ALA A 60 -6.78 0.31 8.26
C ALA A 60 -6.95 0.50 6.74
N ARG A 61 -7.82 1.42 6.31
CA ARG A 61 -8.02 1.79 4.89
C ARG A 61 -6.77 2.41 4.27
N PHE A 62 -6.04 3.24 5.01
CA PHE A 62 -4.77 3.80 4.54
C PHE A 62 -3.71 2.72 4.37
N VAL A 63 -3.57 1.81 5.33
CA VAL A 63 -2.65 0.66 5.27
C VAL A 63 -2.96 -0.22 4.06
N GLU A 64 -4.23 -0.59 3.86
CA GLU A 64 -4.69 -1.36 2.70
C GLU A 64 -4.38 -0.66 1.37
N ARG A 65 -4.55 0.66 1.30
CA ARG A 65 -4.23 1.44 0.10
C ARG A 65 -2.74 1.43 -0.20
N VAL A 66 -1.90 1.60 0.82
CA VAL A 66 -0.44 1.60 0.65
C VAL A 66 0.07 0.21 0.24
N ASP A 67 -0.49 -0.87 0.81
CA ASP A 67 -0.21 -2.25 0.40
C ASP A 67 -0.45 -2.45 -1.11
N ARG A 68 -1.66 -2.13 -1.56
CA ARG A 68 -2.06 -2.27 -2.97
C ARG A 68 -1.25 -1.36 -3.89
N LEU A 69 -0.92 -0.15 -3.45
CA LEU A 69 -0.04 0.75 -4.20
C LEU A 69 1.35 0.16 -4.34
N PHE A 70 1.91 -0.43 -3.29
CA PHE A 70 3.20 -1.11 -3.34
C PHE A 70 3.16 -2.31 -4.31
N ASP A 71 2.10 -3.13 -4.27
CA ASP A 71 1.89 -4.23 -5.21
C ASP A 71 1.83 -3.76 -6.67
N CYS A 72 1.10 -2.67 -6.96
CA CYS A 72 1.01 -2.08 -8.31
C CYS A 72 2.35 -1.58 -8.83
N LEU A 73 3.16 -0.98 -7.96
CA LEU A 73 4.45 -0.39 -8.34
C LEU A 73 5.58 -1.42 -8.37
N ASN A 74 5.37 -2.60 -7.80
CA ASN A 74 6.36 -3.67 -7.66
C ASN A 74 5.89 -5.00 -8.28
N SER A 75 4.93 -4.95 -9.21
CA SER A 75 4.46 -6.12 -9.96
C SER A 75 5.55 -6.65 -10.89
N SER A 76 5.77 -7.97 -10.91
CA SER A 76 6.75 -8.62 -11.78
C SER A 76 6.18 -9.81 -12.58
N GLN A 77 4.90 -10.11 -12.40
CA GLN A 77 4.23 -11.27 -12.98
C GLN A 77 3.06 -10.82 -13.82
N ARG A 78 2.81 -11.50 -14.95
CA ARG A 78 1.66 -11.19 -15.81
C ARG A 78 0.34 -11.37 -15.07
N VAL A 79 0.20 -12.49 -14.35
CA VAL A 79 -0.95 -12.80 -13.50
C VAL A 79 -0.40 -13.19 -12.13
N ALA A 80 -0.79 -12.44 -11.10
CA ALA A 80 -0.37 -12.66 -9.72
C ALA A 80 -1.58 -13.08 -8.85
N LYS A 81 -1.33 -13.25 -7.54
CA LYS A 81 -2.37 -13.61 -6.57
C LYS A 81 -3.42 -12.51 -6.38
N THR A 82 -3.05 -11.26 -6.64
CA THR A 82 -3.94 -10.11 -6.57
C THR A 82 -3.92 -9.40 -7.92
N PRO A 83 -5.03 -8.78 -8.34
CA PRO A 83 -5.05 -7.98 -9.56
C PRO A 83 -4.11 -6.78 -9.49
N TYR A 84 -3.83 -6.28 -8.27
CA TYR A 84 -2.91 -5.17 -8.03
C TYR A 84 -1.43 -5.56 -8.20
N ALA A 85 -1.06 -6.81 -7.95
CA ALA A 85 0.31 -7.31 -8.14
C ALA A 85 0.56 -7.93 -9.53
N SER A 86 -0.48 -7.94 -10.38
CA SER A 86 -0.40 -8.42 -11.75
C SER A 86 0.16 -7.33 -12.66
N ALA A 87 0.64 -7.69 -13.85
CA ALA A 87 1.12 -6.71 -14.81
C ALA A 87 -0.02 -5.75 -15.18
N MET A 88 0.32 -4.47 -15.30
CA MET A 88 -0.62 -3.49 -15.82
C MET A 88 -0.95 -3.83 -17.26
N CYS A 89 -2.23 -3.74 -17.62
CA CYS A 89 -2.71 -3.86 -18.99
C CYS A 89 -3.95 -2.98 -19.21
N ASN A 90 -4.36 -2.84 -20.46
CA ASN A 90 -5.57 -2.08 -20.79
C ASN A 90 -6.80 -2.74 -20.13
N GLY A 91 -7.68 -1.93 -19.51
CA GLY A 91 -8.83 -2.41 -18.75
C GLY A 91 -8.53 -3.00 -17.36
N SER A 92 -7.26 -3.11 -16.96
CA SER A 92 -6.90 -3.59 -15.61
C SER A 92 -7.30 -2.60 -14.51
N VAL A 93 -7.36 -3.08 -13.27
CA VAL A 93 -7.73 -2.30 -12.08
C VAL A 93 -6.79 -1.10 -11.83
N HIS A 94 -5.56 -1.17 -12.33
CA HIS A 94 -4.47 -0.25 -12.03
C HIS A 94 -4.79 1.19 -12.39
N ARG A 95 -5.34 1.47 -13.58
CA ARG A 95 -5.57 2.86 -14.02
C ARG A 95 -6.48 3.60 -13.05
N LYS A 96 -7.63 3.01 -12.73
CA LYS A 96 -8.60 3.58 -11.81
C LYS A 96 -7.99 3.74 -10.42
N PHE A 97 -7.36 2.68 -9.91
CA PHE A 97 -6.77 2.68 -8.58
C PHE A 97 -5.63 3.70 -8.40
N LEU A 98 -4.71 3.81 -9.36
CA LEU A 98 -3.61 4.77 -9.30
C LEU A 98 -4.12 6.21 -9.42
N THR A 99 -5.15 6.46 -10.23
CA THR A 99 -5.80 7.78 -10.33
C THR A 99 -6.42 8.18 -8.99
N GLU A 100 -7.12 7.26 -8.33
CA GLU A 100 -7.66 7.48 -6.98
C GLU A 100 -6.53 7.74 -5.96
N CYS A 101 -5.44 6.99 -6.03
CA CYS A 101 -4.28 7.20 -5.15
C CYS A 101 -3.61 8.56 -5.38
N ILE A 102 -3.47 9.03 -6.63
CA ILE A 102 -3.00 10.39 -6.93
C ILE A 102 -3.89 11.41 -6.21
N GLY A 103 -5.21 11.31 -6.35
CA GLY A 103 -6.15 12.21 -5.67
C GLY A 103 -5.98 12.20 -4.15
N VAL A 104 -5.77 11.04 -3.54
CA VAL A 104 -5.51 10.95 -2.09
C VAL A 104 -4.19 11.61 -1.71
N PHE A 105 -3.10 11.29 -2.40
CA PHE A 105 -1.76 11.78 -2.04
C PHE A 105 -1.56 13.28 -2.33
N GLU A 106 -2.26 13.84 -3.31
CA GLU A 106 -2.22 15.28 -3.59
C GLU A 106 -2.94 16.11 -2.53
N ASN A 107 -3.99 15.56 -1.91
CA ASN A 107 -4.82 16.26 -0.94
C ASN A 107 -4.49 15.90 0.52
N MET A 108 -3.54 14.99 0.75
CA MET A 108 -3.16 14.62 2.12
C MET A 108 -2.13 15.59 2.70
N GLU A 109 -2.26 15.89 3.98
CA GLU A 109 -1.31 16.70 4.74
C GLU A 109 -0.63 15.87 5.82
N VAL A 110 0.69 15.96 5.92
CA VAL A 110 1.44 15.29 6.99
C VAL A 110 1.52 16.21 8.20
N VAL A 111 0.75 15.87 9.22
CA VAL A 111 0.69 16.63 10.49
C VAL A 111 2.08 16.71 11.14
N GLY A 112 2.40 17.88 11.70
CA GLY A 112 3.66 18.12 12.40
C GLY A 112 4.85 18.44 11.50
N CYS A 113 4.65 18.48 10.17
CA CYS A 113 5.67 18.90 9.21
C CYS A 113 5.41 20.34 8.73
N ARG A 114 6.43 21.23 8.79
CA ARG A 114 6.31 22.61 8.28
C ARG A 114 6.10 22.69 6.77
N ARG A 115 6.59 21.68 6.05
CA ARG A 115 6.44 21.49 4.61
C ARG A 115 6.12 20.04 4.37
N GLN A 116 5.27 19.77 3.39
CA GLN A 116 4.94 18.41 3.01
C GLN A 116 6.21 17.61 2.68
N PRO A 117 6.37 16.39 3.20
CA PRO A 117 7.52 15.55 2.88
C PRO A 117 7.66 15.36 1.36
N PRO A 118 8.86 15.50 0.79
CA PRO A 118 9.06 15.38 -0.67
C PRO A 118 8.59 14.05 -1.26
N CYS A 119 8.58 12.98 -0.46
CA CYS A 119 8.10 11.67 -0.88
C CYS A 119 6.64 11.68 -1.32
N VAL A 120 5.80 12.56 -0.78
CA VAL A 120 4.38 12.67 -1.16
C VAL A 120 4.25 13.11 -2.61
N ARG A 121 4.95 14.18 -2.98
CA ARG A 121 5.08 14.60 -4.38
C ARG A 121 5.74 13.51 -5.23
N GLY A 122 6.74 12.81 -4.68
CA GLY A 122 7.40 11.68 -5.32
C GLY A 122 6.42 10.57 -5.71
N PHE A 123 5.52 10.16 -4.81
CA PHE A 123 4.48 9.17 -5.11
C PHE A 123 3.58 9.62 -6.25
N CYS A 124 3.09 10.86 -6.22
CA CYS A 124 2.25 11.40 -7.30
C CYS A 124 2.98 11.38 -8.66
N LEU A 125 4.26 11.76 -8.67
CA LEU A 125 5.09 11.71 -9.88
C LEU A 125 5.25 10.28 -10.39
N THR A 126 5.59 9.32 -9.52
CA THR A 126 5.73 7.91 -9.90
C THR A 126 4.45 7.35 -10.51
N MET A 127 3.30 7.57 -9.86
CA MET A 127 2.01 7.07 -10.36
C MET A 127 1.65 7.69 -11.71
N ARG A 128 1.82 9.01 -11.87
CA ARG A 128 1.58 9.70 -13.15
C ARG A 128 2.49 9.17 -14.26
N SER A 129 3.78 9.02 -13.98
CA SER A 129 4.75 8.52 -14.94
C SER A 129 4.40 7.11 -15.42
N ILE A 130 4.00 6.21 -14.52
CA ILE A 130 3.61 4.85 -14.90
C ILE A 130 2.34 4.86 -15.75
N LEU A 131 1.33 5.66 -15.40
CA LEU A 131 0.13 5.79 -16.23
C LEU A 131 0.47 6.29 -17.65
N MET A 132 1.34 7.30 -17.76
CA MET A 132 1.80 7.81 -19.06
C MET A 132 2.58 6.76 -19.86
N LEU A 133 3.47 6.00 -19.21
CA LEU A 133 4.22 4.93 -19.86
C LEU A 133 3.29 3.84 -20.41
N CYS A 134 2.24 3.49 -19.66
CA CYS A 134 1.23 2.53 -20.08
C CYS A 134 0.37 3.06 -21.24
N ASP A 135 0.12 4.37 -21.33
CA ASP A 135 -0.62 4.98 -22.44
C ASP A 135 0.20 5.00 -23.75
N ILE A 136 1.51 5.18 -23.64
CA ILE A 136 2.43 5.26 -24.79
C ILE A 136 2.85 3.88 -25.31
N SER A 137 2.78 2.84 -24.46
CA SER A 137 3.19 1.47 -24.80
C SER A 137 2.02 0.46 -24.86
N PRO A 138 0.96 0.68 -25.66
CA PRO A 138 -0.12 -0.30 -25.79
C PRO A 138 0.42 -1.66 -26.30
N CYS A 139 1.44 -1.63 -27.16
CA CYS A 139 2.03 -2.82 -27.79
C CYS A 139 2.74 -3.82 -26.85
N ILE A 140 3.08 -3.45 -25.60
CA ILE A 140 3.68 -4.40 -24.62
C ILE A 140 2.59 -5.11 -23.80
N MET A 141 1.38 -4.53 -23.74
CA MET A 141 0.27 -5.01 -22.91
C MET A 141 -0.82 -5.73 -23.72
N ASP A 142 -0.79 -5.66 -25.05
CA ASP A 142 -1.71 -6.33 -25.98
C ASP A 142 -1.32 -7.79 -26.32
N LEU A 143 -0.70 -8.52 -25.39
CA LEU A 143 -0.61 -9.99 -25.53
C LEU A 143 -1.99 -10.59 -25.25
N PRO A 144 -2.51 -11.46 -26.14
CA PRO A 144 -3.83 -12.04 -25.98
C PRO A 144 -3.87 -12.81 -24.65
N ILE A 145 -5.02 -12.80 -23.99
CA ILE A 145 -5.29 -13.26 -22.61
C ILE A 145 -5.22 -12.09 -21.59
N CYS A 146 -6.20 -11.19 -21.69
CA CYS A 146 -7.05 -10.92 -20.53
C CYS A 146 -8.23 -11.89 -20.60
#